data_AF-A0AAW9IHB5-F1
#
_entry.id   AF-A0AAW9IHB5-F1
#
_cell.length_a   1.000
_cell.length_b   1.000
_cell.length_c   1.000
_cell.angle_alpha   90.00
_cell.angle_beta   90.00
_cell.angle_gamma   90.00
#
_symmetry.space_group_name_H-M   'P 1'
#
loop_
_entity.id
_entity.type
_entity.pdbx_description
1 polymer ?
#
loop_
_entity_poly.entity_id
_entity_poly.type
_entity_poly.pdbx_seq_one_letter_code
_entity_poly.pdbx_strand_id
1 'polypeptide(L)'
;MRRRKVLILLMVTIIIIISGIFCISKFQVLLSKHNTILENSDNENIDKDIAKDVIKKEDNIKAIEVVATGDFLIHKEILETQYNNKDNTYDFKNTIQYVKNYLNDADLTIANLEGTLSGIENYGYSGYPSFNAPDELADAMKWAGVDVVNNMNNHSLD
;
A
#
# COMPACT_ATOMS: atom_id res chain seq x y z
N MET A 1 -5.43 -41.67 27.87
CA MET A 1 -6.44 -40.97 27.02
C MET A 1 -7.36 -39.99 27.77
N ARG A 2 -7.88 -40.32 28.97
CA ARG A 2 -8.85 -39.47 29.70
C ARG A 2 -8.33 -38.09 30.12
N ARG A 3 -7.08 -37.99 30.59
CA ARG A 3 -6.45 -36.72 31.03
C ARG A 3 -6.24 -35.70 29.90
N ARG A 4 -5.85 -36.15 28.70
CA ARG A 4 -5.68 -35.26 27.53
C ARG A 4 -7.01 -34.66 27.05
N LYS A 5 -8.11 -35.42 27.09
CA LYS A 5 -9.44 -34.93 26.71
C LYS A 5 -9.97 -33.87 27.70
N VAL A 6 -9.69 -34.03 28.99
CA VAL A 6 -10.05 -33.04 30.03
C VAL A 6 -9.26 -31.73 29.85
N LEU A 7 -7.97 -31.82 29.52
CA LEU A 7 -7.15 -30.62 29.26
C LEU A 7 -7.61 -29.84 28.03
N ILE A 8 -8.00 -30.53 26.95
CA ILE A 8 -8.54 -29.88 25.74
C ILE A 8 -9.87 -29.17 26.05
N LEU A 9 -10.76 -29.81 26.82
CA LEU A 9 -12.03 -29.21 27.21
C LEU A 9 -11.82 -27.92 28.02
N LEU A 10 -10.87 -27.94 28.96
CA LEU A 10 -10.51 -26.76 29.76
C LEU A 10 -9.95 -25.61 28.90
N MET A 11 -9.09 -25.91 27.91
CA MET A 11 -8.58 -24.89 27.00
C MET A 11 -9.69 -24.26 26.14
N VAL A 12 -10.62 -25.06 25.62
CA VAL A 12 -11.75 -24.56 24.83
C VAL A 12 -12.66 -23.67 25.67
N THR A 13 -12.95 -24.05 26.92
CA THR A 13 -13.75 -23.20 27.82
C THR A 13 -13.07 -21.87 28.13
N ILE A 14 -11.73 -21.86 28.31
CA ILE A 14 -10.97 -20.63 28.53
C ILE A 14 -11.02 -19.72 27.30
N ILE A 15 -10.88 -20.27 26.10
CA ILE A 15 -10.93 -19.50 24.85
C ILE A 15 -12.31 -18.84 24.66
N ILE A 16 -13.39 -19.56 24.97
CA ILE A 16 -14.76 -19.01 24.89
C ILE A 16 -14.96 -17.87 25.88
N ILE A 17 -14.45 -18.00 27.11
CA ILE A 17 -14.52 -16.93 28.13
C ILE A 17 -13.74 -15.69 27.69
N ILE A 18 -12.51 -15.86 27.17
CA ILE A 18 -11.67 -14.74 26.69
C ILE A 18 -12.34 -14.03 25.52
N SER A 19 -12.89 -14.79 24.56
CA SER A 19 -13.64 -14.24 23.41
C SER A 19 -14.88 -13.46 23.86
N GLY A 20 -15.62 -13.99 24.84
CA GLY A 20 -16.79 -13.32 25.42
C GLY A 20 -16.45 -11.99 26.08
N ILE A 21 -15.37 -11.93 26.88
CA ILE A 21 -14.90 -10.68 27.51
C ILE A 21 -14.57 -9.61 26.46
N PHE A 22 -13.92 -10.01 25.36
CA PHE A 22 -13.57 -9.09 24.27
C PHE A 22 -14.80 -8.57 23.49
N CYS A 23 -15.86 -9.38 23.40
CA CYS A 23 -17.11 -8.95 22.78
C CYS A 23 -17.91 -7.99 23.69
N ILE A 24 -17.94 -8.26 24.99
CA ILE A 24 -18.64 -7.42 25.97
C ILE A 24 -18.03 -6.00 26.01
N SER A 25 -16.70 -5.88 25.98
CA SER A 25 -16.04 -4.57 25.99
C SER A 25 -16.34 -3.75 24.73
N LYS A 26 -16.32 -4.37 23.54
CA LYS A 26 -16.72 -3.70 22.28
C LYS A 26 -18.19 -3.28 22.29
N PHE A 27 -19.06 -4.12 22.84
CA PHE A 27 -20.50 -3.84 22.91
C PHE A 27 -20.80 -2.67 23.87
N GLN A 28 -20.09 -2.59 25.00
CA GLN A 28 -20.24 -1.49 25.96
C GLN A 28 -19.80 -0.14 25.37
N VAL A 29 -18.73 -0.12 24.56
CA VAL A 29 -18.30 1.08 23.81
C VAL A 29 -19.31 1.48 22.74
N LEU A 30 -19.92 0.50 22.05
CA LEU A 30 -20.96 0.76 21.05
C LEU A 30 -22.22 1.37 21.68
N LEU A 31 -22.66 0.86 22.83
CA LEU A 31 -23.78 1.40 23.61
C LEU A 31 -23.50 2.81 24.13
N SER A 32 -22.28 3.05 24.63
CA SER A 32 -21.85 4.39 25.06
C SER A 32 -21.95 5.41 23.91
N LYS A 33 -21.43 5.05 22.72
CA LYS A 33 -21.49 5.91 21.53
C LYS A 33 -22.93 6.20 21.08
N HIS A 34 -23.84 5.23 21.19
CA HIS A 34 -25.24 5.45 20.82
C HIS A 34 -25.96 6.38 21.81
N ASN A 35 -25.73 6.21 23.11
CA ASN A 35 -26.31 7.06 24.15
C ASN A 35 -25.83 8.52 24.04
N THR A 36 -24.53 8.74 23.74
CA THR A 36 -24.00 10.09 23.50
C THR A 36 -24.59 10.77 22.26
N ILE A 37 -24.98 10.01 21.23
CA ILE A 37 -25.63 10.57 20.03
C ILE A 37 -27.08 10.95 20.32
N LEU A 38 -27.78 10.20 21.17
CA LEU A 38 -29.18 10.47 21.55
C LEU A 38 -29.31 11.64 22.53
N GLU A 39 -28.38 11.82 23.48
CA GLU A 39 -28.38 13.00 24.36
C GLU A 39 -28.02 14.31 23.62
N ASN A 40 -27.31 14.21 22.48
CA ASN A 40 -26.91 15.36 21.68
C ASN A 40 -27.95 15.78 20.62
N SER A 41 -29.03 15.03 20.39
CA SER A 41 -30.08 15.44 19.44
C SER A 41 -31.13 16.39 20.02
N ASP A 42 -31.20 16.53 21.35
CA ASP A 42 -32.35 17.17 22.02
C ASP A 42 -32.00 18.50 22.71
N ASN A 43 -30.76 19.00 22.59
CA ASN A 43 -30.32 20.29 23.15
C ASN A 43 -29.77 21.25 22.07
N GLU A 44 -30.56 21.50 21.02
CA GLU A 44 -30.44 22.75 20.27
C GLU A 44 -31.05 23.88 21.09
N ASN A 45 -30.26 24.54 21.96
CA ASN A 45 -30.37 25.96 22.33
C ASN A 45 -29.43 26.32 23.49
N ILE A 46 -28.11 26.20 23.30
CA ILE A 46 -27.13 26.91 24.15
C ILE A 46 -26.02 27.48 23.26
N ASP A 47 -26.06 28.80 23.12
CA ASP A 47 -24.99 29.75 22.79
C ASP A 47 -24.01 29.40 21.64
N LYS A 48 -24.38 29.81 20.43
CA LYS A 48 -23.58 29.72 19.19
C LYS A 48 -22.23 30.46 19.27
N ASP A 49 -22.00 31.32 20.26
CA ASP A 49 -20.77 32.10 20.36
C ASP A 49 -19.69 31.41 21.21
N ILE A 50 -20.06 30.51 22.15
CA ILE A 50 -19.08 29.71 22.93
C ILE A 50 -18.60 28.49 22.12
N ALA A 51 -19.47 27.91 21.28
CA ALA A 51 -19.12 26.77 20.42
C ALA A 51 -18.14 27.13 19.28
N LYS A 52 -18.11 28.39 18.83
CA LYS A 52 -17.19 28.84 17.77
C LYS A 52 -15.74 28.90 18.23
N ASP A 53 -15.47 29.14 19.51
CA ASP A 53 -14.11 29.32 20.02
C ASP A 53 -13.47 27.97 20.40
N VAL A 54 -14.27 26.95 20.74
CA VAL A 54 -13.79 25.60 21.05
C VAL A 54 -13.54 24.76 19.79
N ILE A 55 -14.25 25.04 18.68
CA ILE A 55 -14.06 24.32 17.40
C ILE A 55 -12.88 24.88 16.57
N LYS A 56 -12.35 26.06 16.91
CA LYS A 56 -11.30 26.73 16.12
C LYS A 56 -9.88 26.42 16.57
N LYS A 57 -9.62 25.16 16.88
CA LYS A 57 -8.26 24.62 16.97
C LYS A 57 -8.21 23.21 16.38
N GLU A 58 -8.74 23.06 15.16
CA GLU A 58 -8.15 22.11 14.23
C GLU A 58 -6.72 22.60 13.98
N ASP A 59 -5.74 21.92 14.55
CA ASP A 59 -4.37 22.06 14.08
C ASP A 59 -4.40 21.86 12.56
N ASN A 60 -3.82 22.79 11.80
CA ASN A 60 -3.61 22.66 10.35
C ASN A 60 -2.62 21.50 10.09
N ILE A 61 -3.05 20.26 10.33
CA ILE A 61 -2.25 19.07 10.10
C ILE A 61 -2.22 18.88 8.59
N LYS A 62 -1.10 19.25 7.99
CA LYS A 62 -0.79 18.90 6.61
C LYS A 62 -0.25 17.47 6.62
N ALA A 63 -1.04 16.54 6.09
CA ALA A 63 -0.61 15.19 5.81
C ALA A 63 -0.12 15.10 4.35
N ILE A 64 0.79 14.17 4.10
CA ILE A 64 1.25 13.78 2.76
C ILE A 64 1.20 12.26 2.73
N GLU A 65 0.59 11.69 1.70
CA GLU A 65 0.59 10.25 1.44
C GLU A 65 1.78 9.88 0.56
N VAL A 66 2.61 8.94 1.03
CA VAL A 66 3.78 8.45 0.31
C VAL A 66 3.61 6.97 0.03
N VAL A 67 3.72 6.58 -1.23
CA VAL A 67 3.78 5.19 -1.66
C VAL A 67 5.22 4.85 -2.01
N ALA A 68 5.68 3.72 -1.51
CA ALA A 68 6.99 3.17 -1.83
C ALA A 68 6.83 1.75 -2.38
N THR A 69 7.50 1.44 -3.48
CA THR A 69 7.54 0.09 -4.06
C THR A 69 8.88 -0.57 -3.81
N GLY A 70 8.89 -1.89 -3.93
CA GLY A 70 10.13 -2.63 -4.14
C GLY A 70 10.64 -2.49 -5.57
N ASP A 71 11.36 -3.51 -6.00
CA ASP A 71 12.21 -3.45 -7.18
C ASP A 71 11.41 -3.58 -8.48
N PHE A 72 11.64 -2.63 -9.37
CA PHE A 72 11.41 -2.80 -10.80
C PHE A 72 12.63 -3.52 -11.38
N LEU A 73 12.63 -4.85 -11.23
CA LEU A 73 13.68 -5.75 -11.72
C LEU A 73 13.16 -6.58 -12.89
N ILE A 74 13.71 -6.38 -14.08
CA ILE A 74 13.23 -7.04 -15.30
C ILE A 74 14.02 -8.31 -15.58
N HIS A 75 13.42 -9.45 -15.26
CA HIS A 75 13.92 -10.75 -15.69
C HIS A 75 13.65 -10.99 -17.19
N LYS A 76 14.39 -11.93 -17.76
CA LYS A 76 14.33 -12.26 -19.19
C LYS A 76 12.93 -12.62 -19.65
N GLU A 77 12.19 -13.37 -18.85
CA GLU A 77 10.82 -13.80 -19.16
C GLU A 77 9.85 -12.61 -19.20
N ILE A 78 10.05 -11.61 -18.34
CA ILE A 78 9.29 -10.37 -18.38
C ILE A 78 9.65 -9.61 -19.65
N LEU A 79 10.93 -9.41 -19.92
CA LEU A 79 11.42 -8.72 -21.12
C LEU A 79 10.83 -9.33 -22.41
N GLU A 80 10.90 -10.66 -22.56
CA GLU A 80 10.38 -11.36 -23.74
C GLU A 80 8.85 -11.22 -23.90
N THR A 81 8.11 -11.22 -22.80
CA THR A 81 6.64 -11.06 -22.83
C THR A 81 6.20 -9.62 -23.10
N GLN A 82 7.07 -8.64 -22.85
CA GLN A 82 6.79 -7.23 -23.16
C GLN A 82 7.12 -6.84 -24.60
N TYR A 83 7.83 -7.70 -25.35
CA TYR A 83 8.26 -7.37 -26.72
C TYR A 83 7.10 -7.36 -27.71
N ASN A 84 6.97 -6.27 -28.46
CA ASN A 84 5.99 -6.09 -29.51
C ASN A 84 6.64 -6.26 -30.89
N ASN A 85 6.32 -7.38 -31.55
CA ASN A 85 6.86 -7.71 -32.88
C ASN A 85 6.35 -6.80 -34.02
N LYS A 86 5.32 -5.97 -33.80
CA LYS A 86 4.74 -5.15 -34.87
C LYS A 86 5.56 -3.90 -35.17
N ASP A 87 6.16 -3.33 -34.14
CA ASP A 87 6.90 -2.07 -34.15
C ASP A 87 8.31 -2.22 -33.58
N ASN A 88 8.69 -3.42 -33.11
CA ASN A 88 9.98 -3.73 -32.48
C ASN A 88 10.25 -2.89 -31.21
N THR A 89 9.21 -2.67 -30.41
CA THR A 89 9.31 -1.93 -29.13
C THR A 89 8.96 -2.82 -27.95
N TYR A 90 9.06 -2.27 -26.73
CA TYR A 90 8.60 -2.94 -25.51
C TYR A 90 7.42 -2.20 -24.88
N ASP A 91 6.46 -2.92 -24.30
CA ASP A 91 5.33 -2.34 -23.57
C ASP A 91 5.17 -2.97 -22.18
N PHE A 92 5.77 -2.34 -21.17
CA PHE A 92 5.69 -2.75 -19.77
C PHE A 92 4.37 -2.35 -19.09
N LYS A 93 3.49 -1.56 -19.74
CA LYS A 93 2.22 -1.13 -19.13
C LYS A 93 1.29 -2.31 -18.91
N ASN A 94 1.40 -3.38 -19.71
CA ASN A 94 0.53 -4.55 -19.57
C ASN A 94 0.68 -5.24 -18.21
N THR A 95 1.85 -5.14 -17.58
CA THR A 95 2.12 -5.74 -16.26
C THR A 95 1.88 -4.71 -15.17
N ILE A 96 2.28 -3.46 -15.39
CA ILE A 96 2.20 -2.40 -14.36
C ILE A 96 0.74 -1.89 -14.18
N GLN A 97 -0.13 -2.03 -15.18
CA GLN A 97 -1.52 -1.56 -15.11
C GLN A 97 -2.30 -2.05 -13.87
N TYR A 98 -1.98 -3.24 -13.36
CA TYR A 98 -2.68 -3.84 -12.23
C TYR A 98 -2.37 -3.16 -10.90
N VAL A 99 -1.24 -2.44 -10.82
CA VAL A 99 -0.83 -1.70 -9.62
C VAL A 99 -0.94 -0.18 -9.77
N LYS A 100 -1.17 0.31 -11.00
CA LYS A 100 -1.18 1.74 -11.34
C LYS A 100 -2.01 2.60 -10.38
N ASN A 101 -3.23 2.19 -10.02
CA ASN A 101 -4.08 3.03 -9.16
C ASN A 101 -3.45 3.22 -7.76
N TYR A 102 -2.81 2.19 -7.20
CA TYR A 102 -2.11 2.32 -5.93
C TYR A 102 -0.89 3.24 -6.01
N LEU A 103 -0.25 3.32 -7.17
CA LEU A 103 0.93 4.16 -7.40
C LEU A 103 0.54 5.61 -7.72
N ASN A 104 -0.62 5.83 -8.34
CA ASN A 104 -1.02 7.15 -8.83
C ASN A 104 -1.91 7.92 -7.83
N ASP A 105 -2.45 7.26 -6.81
CA ASP A 105 -3.36 7.88 -5.84
C ASP A 105 -2.65 8.64 -4.70
N ALA A 106 -1.32 8.48 -4.56
CA ALA A 106 -0.51 9.12 -3.51
C ALA A 106 0.02 10.51 -3.94
N ASP A 107 0.42 11.33 -2.95
CA ASP A 107 1.05 12.64 -3.21
C ASP A 107 2.50 12.49 -3.73
N LEU A 108 3.17 11.38 -3.38
CA LEU A 108 4.52 11.06 -3.81
C LEU A 108 4.71 9.53 -3.91
N THR A 109 5.12 9.06 -5.08
CA THR A 109 5.48 7.65 -5.28
C THR A 109 6.96 7.47 -5.58
N ILE A 110 7.61 6.61 -4.78
CA ILE A 110 9.03 6.29 -4.86
C ILE A 110 9.20 4.81 -5.23
N ALA A 111 10.00 4.54 -6.27
CA ALA A 111 10.31 3.18 -6.71
C ALA A 111 11.82 2.91 -6.69
N ASN A 112 12.22 1.65 -6.48
CA ASN A 112 13.57 1.18 -6.74
C ASN A 112 13.64 0.61 -8.15
N LEU A 113 14.52 1.14 -9.00
CA LEU A 113 14.85 0.53 -10.29
C LEU A 113 16.10 -0.31 -10.09
N GLU A 114 15.94 -1.64 -10.18
CA GLU A 114 17.05 -2.58 -9.99
C GLU A 114 17.48 -3.13 -11.35
N GLY A 115 18.68 -2.73 -11.78
CA GLY A 115 19.18 -2.88 -13.14
C GLY A 115 19.40 -1.52 -13.82
N THR A 116 19.72 -1.56 -15.11
CA THR A 116 20.05 -0.37 -15.90
C THR A 116 19.16 -0.20 -17.13
N LEU A 117 19.19 1.00 -17.70
CA LEU A 117 18.54 1.37 -18.97
C LEU A 117 19.63 1.80 -19.97
N SER A 118 20.63 0.94 -20.15
CA SER A 118 21.90 1.27 -20.82
C SER A 118 21.82 1.16 -22.35
N GLY A 119 20.62 0.97 -22.89
CA GLY A 119 20.38 0.80 -24.33
C GLY A 119 20.87 -0.54 -24.88
N ILE A 120 20.54 -0.79 -26.15
CA ILE A 120 20.84 -2.07 -26.80
C ILE A 120 22.27 -2.13 -27.37
N GLU A 121 22.91 -1.00 -27.62
CA GLU A 121 24.08 -0.90 -28.51
C GLU A 121 25.36 -1.57 -27.97
N ASN A 122 25.58 -1.54 -26.65
CA ASN A 122 26.81 -2.06 -26.05
C ASN A 122 26.63 -3.41 -25.34
N TYR A 123 25.49 -3.64 -24.69
CA TYR A 123 25.28 -4.78 -23.80
C TYR A 123 24.03 -5.61 -24.14
N GLY A 124 23.15 -5.09 -24.99
CA GLY A 124 21.84 -5.68 -25.28
C GLY A 124 20.92 -5.67 -24.06
N TYR A 125 19.62 -5.82 -24.30
CA TYR A 125 18.68 -6.00 -23.20
C TYR A 125 18.82 -7.40 -22.61
N SER A 126 18.81 -7.49 -21.28
CA SER A 126 19.06 -8.73 -20.57
C SER A 126 18.32 -8.78 -19.23
N GLY A 127 17.98 -10.00 -18.80
CA GLY A 127 17.67 -10.26 -17.39
C GLY A 127 18.93 -10.64 -16.63
N TYR A 128 18.79 -11.45 -15.58
CA TYR A 128 19.92 -11.97 -14.80
C TYR A 128 21.05 -12.51 -15.72
N PRO A 129 22.33 -12.18 -15.46
CA PRO A 129 22.84 -11.53 -14.25
C PRO A 129 23.02 -10.00 -14.31
N SER A 130 22.87 -9.37 -15.48
CA SER A 130 23.29 -7.98 -15.73
C SER A 130 22.13 -7.05 -16.10
N PHE A 131 20.92 -7.41 -15.68
CA PHE A 131 19.65 -6.68 -15.79
C PHE A 131 19.70 -5.32 -16.53
N ASN A 132 19.54 -5.36 -17.85
CA ASN A 132 19.48 -4.16 -18.69
C ASN A 132 18.12 -4.13 -19.41
N ALA A 133 17.26 -3.20 -19.03
CA ALA A 133 15.93 -3.05 -19.56
C ALA A 133 15.85 -1.94 -20.64
N PRO A 134 14.88 -2.00 -21.56
CA PRO A 134 14.54 -0.92 -22.49
C PRO A 134 14.02 0.33 -21.77
N ASP A 135 14.24 1.50 -22.37
CA ASP A 135 13.80 2.81 -21.85
C ASP A 135 12.28 2.86 -21.63
N GLU A 136 11.51 2.06 -22.37
CA GLU A 136 10.06 1.94 -22.23
C GLU A 136 9.63 1.47 -20.82
N LEU A 137 10.53 0.87 -20.04
CA LEU A 137 10.30 0.59 -18.62
C LEU A 137 10.10 1.90 -17.84
N ALA A 138 10.98 2.89 -18.03
CA ALA A 138 10.86 4.19 -17.37
C ALA A 138 9.59 4.93 -17.80
N ASP A 139 9.23 4.85 -19.08
CA ASP A 139 7.97 5.39 -19.59
C ASP A 139 6.76 4.75 -18.90
N ALA A 140 6.78 3.43 -18.71
CA ALA A 140 5.71 2.71 -18.03
C ALA A 140 5.66 3.02 -16.52
N MET A 141 6.81 3.15 -15.85
CA MET A 141 6.89 3.61 -14.46
C MET A 141 6.28 5.01 -14.31
N LYS A 142 6.63 5.94 -15.20
CA LYS A 142 6.07 7.29 -15.18
C LYS A 142 4.57 7.29 -15.46
N TRP A 143 4.13 6.51 -16.45
CA TRP A 143 2.71 6.33 -16.77
C TRP A 143 1.90 5.74 -15.60
N ALA A 144 2.53 4.95 -14.74
CA ALA A 144 1.90 4.34 -13.59
C ALA A 144 1.80 5.27 -12.38
N GLY A 145 2.45 6.42 -12.39
CA GLY A 145 2.43 7.39 -11.28
C GLY A 145 3.71 7.41 -10.45
N VAL A 146 4.81 6.80 -10.90
CA VAL A 146 6.11 6.92 -10.19
C VAL A 146 6.67 8.34 -10.38
N ASP A 147 7.02 8.98 -9.25
CA ASP A 147 7.58 10.33 -9.22
C ASP A 147 9.10 10.32 -9.08
N VAL A 148 9.61 9.43 -8.21
CA VAL A 148 11.04 9.32 -7.91
C VAL A 148 11.49 7.89 -8.10
N VAL A 149 12.59 7.73 -8.83
CA VAL A 149 13.28 6.45 -8.96
C VAL A 149 14.62 6.56 -8.23
N ASN A 150 14.93 5.55 -7.44
CA ASN A 150 16.26 5.36 -6.88
C ASN A 150 16.89 4.10 -7.46
N ASN A 151 18.22 4.11 -7.56
CA ASN A 151 19.02 2.95 -7.96
C ASN A 151 19.87 2.51 -6.75
N MET A 152 19.33 2.48 -5.53
CA MET A 152 20.08 2.10 -4.32
C MET A 152 20.03 0.59 -4.11
N ASN A 153 20.58 -0.16 -5.06
CA ASN A 153 20.61 -1.61 -5.07
C ASN A 153 21.97 -2.12 -5.58
N ASN A 154 22.15 -3.43 -5.67
CA ASN A 154 23.42 -4.03 -6.09
C ASN A 154 23.58 -4.13 -7.62
N HIS A 155 22.56 -3.73 -8.40
CA HIS A 155 22.54 -3.79 -9.87
C HIS A 155 22.57 -2.41 -10.53
N SER A 156 22.89 -1.36 -9.78
CA SER A 156 22.90 0.03 -10.28
C SER A 156 23.94 0.32 -11.37
N LEU A 157 24.90 -0.59 -11.55
CA LEU A 157 26.03 -0.47 -12.48
C LEU A 157 26.16 -1.69 -13.40
N ASP A 158 25.09 -2.47 -13.51
CA ASP A 158 25.01 -3.57 -14.48
C ASP A 158 25.12 -3.09 -15.93
#